data_AF-H0F4A1-F1
#
_entry.id   AF-H0F4A1-F1
#
_cell.length_a   1.000
_cell.length_b   1.000
_cell.length_c   1.000
_cell.angle_alpha   90.00
_cell.angle_beta   90.00
_cell.angle_gamma   90.00
#
_symmetry.space_group_name_H-M   'P 1'
#
loop_
_entity.id
_entity.type
_entity.pdbx_description
1 polymer ?
#
loop_
_entity_poly.entity_id
_entity_poly.type
_entity_poly.pdbx_seq_one_letter_code
_entity_poly.pdbx_strand_id
1 'polypeptide(L)' 'MRVLFILILLANLGVYALGQRFGVGARPEDEGRDARRFSQELNPGAVTLVPRKAP' A
#
# COMPACT_ATOMS: atom_id res chain seq x y z
N MET A 1 11.79 -20.45 -25.51
CA MET A 1 12.25 -19.54 -24.43
C MET A 1 11.82 -18.09 -24.64
N ARG A 2 12.22 -17.44 -25.74
CA ARG A 2 11.90 -16.01 -25.99
C ARG A 2 10.40 -15.71 -26.11
N VAL A 3 9.64 -16.60 -26.75
CA VAL A 3 8.18 -16.44 -26.91
C VAL A 3 7.46 -16.50 -25.56
N LEU A 4 7.81 -17.49 -24.72
CA LEU A 4 7.22 -17.63 -23.38
C LEU A 4 7.50 -16.39 -22.51
N PHE A 5 8.72 -15.87 -22.57
CA PHE A 5 9.10 -14.64 -21.88
C PHE A 5 8.23 -13.44 -22.29
N ILE A 6 7.99 -13.26 -23.60
CA ILE A 6 7.17 -12.15 -24.12
C ILE A 6 5.71 -12.27 -23.67
N LEU A 7 5.14 -13.48 -23.66
CA LEU A 7 3.76 -13.69 -23.21
C LEU A 7 3.59 -13.36 -21.72
N ILE A 8 4.53 -13.79 -20.88
CA ILE A 8 4.53 -13.47 -19.45
C ILE A 8 4.68 -11.96 -19.25
N LEU A 9 5.59 -11.32 -19.98
CA LEU A 9 5.81 -9.87 -19.89
C LEU A 9 4.55 -9.09 -20.25
N LEU A 10 3.88 -9.45 -21.36
CA LEU A 10 2.64 -8.81 -21.80
C LEU A 10 1.49 -9.03 -20.83
N ALA A 11 1.34 -10.24 -20.26
CA ALA A 11 0.33 -10.52 -19.26
C ALA A 11 0.51 -9.67 -18.00
N ASN A 12 1.74 -9.55 -17.49
CA ASN A 12 2.05 -8.73 -16.32
C ASN A 12 1.83 -7.24 -16.61
N LEU A 13 2.22 -6.75 -17.79
CA LEU A 13 2.02 -5.35 -18.19
C LEU A 13 0.53 -5.02 -18.35
N GLY A 14 -0.25 -5.95 -18.89
CA GLY A 14 -1.71 -5.84 -18.97
C GLY A 14 -2.35 -5.73 -17.58
N VAL A 15 -2.02 -6.64 -16.66
CA VAL A 15 -2.52 -6.60 -15.27
C VAL A 15 -2.14 -5.30 -14.57
N TYR A 16 -0.90 -4.83 -14.74
CA TYR A 16 -0.44 -3.57 -14.18
C TYR A 16 -1.23 -2.37 -14.72
N ALA A 17 -1.39 -2.26 -16.04
CA ALA A 17 -2.12 -1.17 -16.67
C ALA A 17 -3.63 -1.20 -16.34
N LEU A 18 -4.23 -2.39 -16.25
CA LEU A 18 -5.64 -2.58 -15.84
C LEU A 18 -5.83 -2.26 -14.35
N GLY A 19 -4.91 -2.70 -13.48
CA GLY A 19 -4.93 -2.36 -12.05
C GLY A 19 -4.77 -0.86 -11.80
N GLN A 20 -3.98 -0.18 -12.63
CA GLN A 20 -3.81 1.27 -12.57
C GLN A 20 -5.04 2.04 -13.09
N ARG A 21 -5.75 1.51 -14.09
CA ARG A 21 -6.95 2.14 -14.69
C ARG A 21 -8.22 1.98 -13.85
N PHE A 22 -8.28 1.00 -12.94
CA PHE A 22 -9.37 0.81 -11.99
C PHE A 22 -9.14 1.46 -10.62
N GLY A 23 -8.07 2.22 -10.40
CA GLY A 23 -8.00 3.21 -9.31
C GLY A 23 -8.31 2.71 -7.89
N VAL A 24 -8.14 1.41 -7.59
CA VAL A 24 -8.26 0.86 -6.22
C VAL A 24 -6.89 0.69 -5.60
N GLY A 25 -6.08 1.74 -5.70
CA GLY A 25 -4.84 1.90 -4.96
C GLY A 25 -4.78 3.36 -4.57
N ALA A 26 -4.83 3.64 -3.27
CA ALA A 26 -4.69 4.98 -2.74
C ALA A 26 -3.51 5.64 -3.45
N ARG A 27 -3.72 6.84 -4.00
CA ARG A 27 -2.58 7.61 -4.48
C ARG A 27 -1.66 7.80 -3.26
N PRO A 28 -0.35 7.59 -3.37
CA PRO A 28 0.56 7.71 -2.22
C PRO A 28 0.51 9.12 -1.58
N GLU A 29 0.02 10.11 -2.33
CA GLU A 29 -0.26 11.47 -1.86
C GLU A 29 -1.57 11.63 -1.04
N ASP A 30 -2.44 10.62 -1.03
CA ASP A 30 -3.69 10.58 -0.25
C ASP A 30 -3.57 9.71 1.01
N GLU A 31 -2.49 8.92 1.14
CA GLU A 31 -2.29 7.94 2.21
C GLU A 31 -2.12 8.57 3.62
N GLY A 32 -1.96 9.89 3.70
CA GLY A 32 -1.97 10.68 4.93
C GLY A 32 -3.02 11.80 4.99
N ARG A 33 -3.87 11.94 3.96
CA ARG A 33 -4.85 13.04 3.83
C ARG A 33 -6.27 12.63 4.18
N ASP A 34 -6.53 11.33 4.29
CA ASP A 34 -7.85 10.81 4.60
C ASP A 34 -8.19 10.96 6.09
N ALA A 35 -8.90 12.05 6.40
CA ALA A 35 -9.39 12.37 7.74
C ALA A 35 -10.21 11.24 8.38
N ARG A 36 -10.76 10.31 7.57
CA ARG A 36 -11.54 9.16 8.07
C ARG A 36 -10.69 8.10 8.76
N ARG A 37 -9.38 8.02 8.47
CA ARG A 37 -8.45 7.12 9.19
C ARG A 37 -8.09 7.63 10.60
N PHE A 38 -8.29 8.92 10.90
CA PHE A 38 -8.09 9.44 12.26
C PHE A 38 -9.17 8.96 13.25
N SER A 39 -10.36 8.59 12.75
CA SER A 39 -11.43 7.99 13.56
C SER A 39 -11.29 6.48 13.71
N GLN A 40 -10.30 5.85 13.06
CA GLN A 40 -9.94 4.47 13.35
C GLN A 40 -9.21 4.47 14.69
N GLU A 41 -9.85 3.94 15.74
CA GLU A 41 -9.21 3.66 17.02
C GLU A 41 -7.98 2.78 16.76
N LEU A 42 -6.81 3.41 16.68
CA LEU A 42 -5.52 2.75 16.63
C LEU A 42 -5.44 1.87 17.87
N ASN A 43 -5.22 0.56 17.67
CA ASN A 43 -5.12 -0.42 18.75
C ASN A 43 -4.12 0.08 19.82
N PRO A 44 -4.61 0.53 20.99
CA PRO A 44 -3.74 1.12 22.01
C PRO A 44 -2.79 0.07 22.60
N GLY A 45 -3.13 -1.22 22.47
CA GLY A 45 -2.27 -2.34 22.87
C GLY A 45 -1.09 -2.61 21.94
N ALA A 46 -1.05 -2.01 20.75
CA ALA A 46 0.11 -2.08 19.86
C ALA A 46 1.18 -1.02 20.19
N VAL A 47 0.84 -0.01 21.01
CA VAL A 47 1.75 1.07 21.39
C VAL A 47 2.39 0.74 22.74
N THR A 48 3.38 -0.15 22.73
CA THR A 48 4.25 -0.36 23.89
C THR A 48 5.24 0.81 23.98
N LEU A 49 4.83 1.91 24.61
CA LEU A 49 5.74 2.99 24.97
C LEU A 49 6.69 2.47 26.05
N VAL A 50 7.87 1.99 25.66
CA VAL A 50 8.93 1.67 26.62
C VAL A 50 9.39 3.00 27.23
N PRO A 51 9.24 3.21 28.55
CA PRO A 51 9.69 4.45 29.17
C PRO A 51 11.20 4.57 29.02
N ARG A 52 11.65 5.63 28.36
CA ARG A 52 13.07 6.00 28.36
C ARG A 52 13.43 6.39 29.79
N LYS A 53 14.21 5.54 30.48
CA LYS A 53 14.80 5.86 31.78
C LYS A 53 15.64 7.12 31.62
N ALA A 54 15.20 8.22 32.25
CA ALA A 54 16.00 9.43 32.36
C ALA A 54 17.25 9.14 33.21
N PRO A 55 18.41 9.73 32.88
CA PRO A 55 19.64 9.59 33.66
C PRO A 55 19.49 10.20 35.06
#